data_AF-A0ABC8SXA5-F1
#
_entry.id   AF-A0ABC8SXA5-F1
#
_cell.length_a   1.000
_cell.length_b   1.000
_cell.length_c   1.000
_cell.angle_alpha   90.00
_cell.angle_beta   90.00
_cell.angle_gamma   90.00
#
_symmetry.space_group_name_H-M   'P 1'
#
loop_
_entity.id
_entity.type
_entity.pdbx_description
1 polymer ?
#
loop_
_entity_poly.entity_id
_entity_poly.type
_entity_poly.pdbx_seq_one_letter_code
_entity_poly.pdbx_strand_id
1 'polypeptide(L)'
;MERAVYNKRDEDSDIVSWFEDIAENAGQVQTQTLRRILELNYGVEYLKKWLGEKNIHDFEERALESFYTSMVPLASHADLEPYIQRIADGDTSPVLTQKPMTTLSLSSGTTEGRQKYVPFTPHSSKTTLQIFTLAAAYRSRIYPTRGGGRILEFIYSSKQFKTKGGLTVGTATTHYYASEEFKIKQEKTKSFTCSPTEVISSGDYKQSTYCHLLLGLFFSDQVEFITSTFAYSLVEAFRSFEELWQEICNDIREGTLSSRITISKTRKAVLEIIAPKPFLASWIETSCEELEDEGWFGLIPKLWPNAKYVYSIMTGSMQPYLKKLRHYAKELPLVSADYGSTESWIGALK
;
A
#
# COMPACT_ATOMS: atom_id res chain seq x y z
N MET A 1 2.33 33.28 -22.43
CA MET A 1 1.47 32.37 -21.64
C MET A 1 2.38 31.45 -20.86
N GLU A 2 2.75 31.87 -19.65
CA GLU A 2 3.52 31.05 -18.72
C GLU A 2 2.66 29.86 -18.28
N ARG A 3 3.15 28.64 -18.57
CA ARG A 3 2.65 27.44 -17.91
C ARG A 3 3.03 27.54 -16.44
N ALA A 4 2.04 27.65 -15.57
CA ALA A 4 2.22 27.52 -14.13
C ALA A 4 3.01 26.23 -13.85
N VAL A 5 4.25 26.38 -13.39
CA VAL A 5 5.04 25.28 -12.84
C VAL A 5 4.38 24.95 -11.51
N TYR A 6 3.49 23.96 -11.52
CA TYR A 6 2.90 23.36 -10.33
C TYR A 6 4.04 22.89 -9.41
N ASN A 7 4.24 23.56 -8.28
CA ASN A 7 5.44 23.41 -7.47
C ASN A 7 5.20 22.35 -6.36
N LYS A 8 5.56 21.10 -6.64
CA LYS A 8 5.48 19.95 -5.70
C LYS A 8 6.03 20.25 -4.30
N ARG A 9 7.04 21.14 -4.20
CA ARG A 9 7.64 21.54 -2.91
C ARG A 9 6.67 22.32 -2.02
N ASP A 10 5.74 23.07 -2.60
CA ASP A 10 4.79 23.88 -1.83
C ASP A 10 3.69 22.97 -1.23
N GLU A 11 3.23 21.95 -1.98
CA GLU A 11 2.31 20.91 -1.46
C GLU A 11 2.98 20.01 -0.39
N ASP A 12 4.23 19.60 -0.62
CA ASP A 12 5.00 18.81 0.36
C ASP A 12 5.29 19.62 1.65
N SER A 13 5.45 20.94 1.53
CA SER A 13 5.59 21.84 2.68
C SER A 13 4.27 21.99 3.45
N ASP A 14 3.15 22.09 2.74
CA ASP A 14 1.81 22.26 3.32
C ASP A 14 1.38 21.02 4.11
N ILE A 15 1.51 19.81 3.54
CA ILE A 15 1.10 18.58 4.25
C ILE A 15 1.97 18.30 5.48
N VAL A 16 3.26 18.62 5.44
CA VAL A 16 4.12 18.46 6.62
C VAL A 16 3.78 19.51 7.67
N SER A 17 3.58 20.78 7.30
CA SER A 17 3.17 21.82 8.25
C SER A 17 1.84 21.48 8.92
N TRP A 18 0.87 21.00 8.15
CA TRP A 18 -0.41 20.50 8.66
C TRP A 18 -0.24 19.36 9.68
N PHE A 19 0.66 18.40 9.40
CA PHE A 19 0.89 17.29 10.30
C PHE A 19 1.58 17.72 11.60
N GLU A 20 2.57 18.62 11.53
CA GLU A 20 3.25 19.13 12.72
C GLU A 20 2.27 19.93 13.61
N ASP A 21 1.40 20.76 13.03
CA ASP A 21 0.35 21.49 13.77
C ASP A 21 -0.63 20.54 14.48
N ILE A 22 -1.08 19.48 13.79
CA ILE A 22 -1.95 18.47 14.40
C ILE A 22 -1.21 17.69 15.49
N ALA A 23 0.06 17.36 15.29
CA ALA A 23 0.85 16.63 16.27
C ALA A 23 1.08 17.46 17.54
N GLU A 24 1.30 18.77 17.42
CA GLU A 24 1.41 19.70 18.55
C GLU A 24 0.09 19.83 19.32
N ASN A 25 -1.05 19.77 18.62
CA ASN A 25 -2.40 19.91 19.18
C ASN A 25 -3.14 18.57 19.36
N ALA A 26 -2.41 17.45 19.45
CA ALA A 26 -2.96 16.10 19.33
C ALA A 26 -4.14 15.81 20.28
N GLY A 27 -4.09 16.30 21.53
CA GLY A 27 -5.18 16.10 22.49
C GLY A 27 -6.50 16.72 22.03
N GLN A 28 -6.46 17.97 21.55
CA GLN A 28 -7.65 18.66 21.04
C GLN A 28 -8.16 18.00 19.74
N VAL A 29 -7.24 17.63 18.84
CA VAL A 29 -7.61 16.97 17.57
C VAL A 29 -8.27 15.62 17.83
N GLN A 30 -7.83 14.85 18.83
CA GLN A 30 -8.48 13.59 19.22
C GLN A 30 -9.91 13.82 19.75
N THR A 31 -10.12 14.79 20.63
CA THR A 31 -11.45 15.16 21.13
C THR A 31 -12.39 15.54 19.97
N GLN A 32 -11.91 16.37 19.04
CA GLN A 32 -12.69 16.80 17.86
C GLN A 32 -12.98 15.64 16.90
N THR A 33 -12.01 14.73 16.70
CA THR A 33 -12.17 13.54 15.87
C THR A 33 -13.24 12.62 16.45
N LEU A 34 -13.22 12.35 17.75
CA LEU A 34 -14.26 11.58 18.43
C LEU A 34 -15.64 12.23 18.25
N ARG A 35 -15.75 13.53 18.51
CA ARG A 35 -17.01 14.28 18.30
C ARG A 35 -17.52 14.10 16.88
N ARG A 36 -16.65 14.26 15.87
CA ARG A 36 -17.03 14.11 14.47
C ARG A 36 -17.51 12.69 14.13
N ILE A 37 -16.85 11.66 14.66
CA ILE A 37 -17.27 10.26 14.48
C ILE A 37 -18.65 10.03 15.09
N LEU A 38 -18.90 10.56 16.29
CA LEU A 38 -20.19 10.44 16.97
C LEU A 38 -21.29 11.19 16.24
N GLU A 39 -21.04 12.40 15.75
CA GLU A 39 -22.00 13.16 14.93
C GLU A 39 -22.37 12.44 13.64
N LEU A 40 -21.39 11.83 12.96
CA LEU A 40 -21.64 11.09 11.72
C LEU A 40 -22.39 9.77 11.94
N ASN A 41 -22.27 9.18 13.12
CA ASN A 41 -22.82 7.86 13.42
C ASN A 41 -23.88 7.89 14.54
N TYR A 42 -24.35 9.08 14.93
CA TYR A 42 -25.32 9.21 16.01
C TYR A 42 -26.59 8.43 15.68
N GLY A 43 -27.06 7.62 16.61
CA GLY A 43 -28.30 6.87 16.44
C GLY A 43 -28.19 5.56 15.64
N VAL A 44 -26.98 5.14 15.25
CA VAL A 44 -26.75 3.77 14.75
C VAL A 44 -27.02 2.75 15.86
N GLU A 45 -27.40 1.54 15.50
CA GLU A 45 -27.79 0.47 16.44
C GLU A 45 -26.71 0.23 17.52
N TYR A 46 -25.45 0.14 17.12
CA TYR A 46 -24.34 -0.12 18.05
C TYR A 46 -24.16 0.99 19.09
N LEU A 47 -24.20 2.26 18.68
CA LEU A 47 -24.05 3.38 19.61
C LEU A 47 -25.30 3.58 20.47
N LYS A 48 -26.51 3.34 19.93
CA LYS A 48 -27.76 3.40 20.72
C LYS A 48 -27.75 2.44 21.90
N LYS A 49 -27.17 1.25 21.73
CA LYS A 49 -27.03 0.26 22.82
C LYS A 49 -26.33 0.83 24.07
N TRP A 50 -25.38 1.74 23.88
CA TRP A 50 -24.53 2.26 24.96
C TRP A 50 -24.86 3.70 25.35
N LEU A 51 -25.21 4.55 24.38
CA LEU A 51 -25.47 5.99 24.60
C LEU A 51 -26.95 6.28 24.86
N GLY A 52 -27.85 5.33 24.58
CA GLY A 52 -29.30 5.50 24.69
C GLY A 52 -29.84 6.54 23.70
N GLU A 53 -30.86 7.29 24.14
CA GLU A 53 -31.50 8.36 23.35
C GLU A 53 -30.93 9.77 23.64
N LYS A 54 -29.80 9.86 24.35
CA LYS A 54 -29.20 11.15 24.70
C LYS A 54 -28.70 11.86 23.44
N ASN A 55 -29.14 13.11 23.26
CA ASN A 55 -28.67 13.93 22.17
C ASN A 55 -27.22 14.37 22.41
N ILE A 56 -26.29 13.87 21.58
CA ILE A 56 -24.87 14.22 21.67
C ILE A 56 -24.59 15.71 21.44
N HIS A 57 -25.51 16.43 20.79
CA HIS A 57 -25.35 17.87 20.55
C HIS A 57 -25.53 18.73 21.81
N ASP A 58 -26.09 18.14 22.88
CA ASP A 58 -26.26 18.83 24.16
C ASP A 58 -24.97 18.83 25.01
N PHE A 59 -23.93 18.11 24.56
CA PHE A 59 -22.66 17.99 25.26
C PHE A 59 -21.60 18.94 24.69
N GLU A 60 -20.86 19.59 25.59
CA GLU A 60 -19.56 20.18 25.24
C GLU A 60 -18.54 19.08 24.90
N GLU A 61 -17.48 19.43 24.16
CA GLU A 61 -16.52 18.47 23.59
C GLU A 61 -15.92 17.50 24.64
N ARG A 62 -15.38 18.02 25.74
CA ARG A 62 -14.78 17.21 26.81
C ARG A 62 -15.81 16.39 27.59
N ALA A 63 -17.02 16.93 27.73
CA ALA A 63 -18.12 16.22 28.40
C ALA A 63 -18.59 15.05 27.54
N LEU A 64 -18.66 15.22 26.21
CA LEU A 64 -18.98 14.15 25.27
C LEU A 64 -17.91 13.05 25.28
N GLU A 65 -16.63 13.42 25.30
CA GLU A 65 -15.52 12.47 25.41
C GLU A 65 -15.59 11.64 26.70
N SER A 66 -15.80 12.29 27.84
CA SER A 66 -15.95 11.63 29.15
C SER A 66 -17.19 10.73 29.19
N PHE A 67 -18.29 11.17 28.57
CA PHE A 67 -19.51 10.39 28.46
C PHE A 67 -19.31 9.15 27.58
N TYR A 68 -18.66 9.29 26.42
CA TYR A 68 -18.37 8.16 25.53
C TYR A 68 -17.48 7.12 26.22
N THR A 69 -16.38 7.55 26.82
CA THR A 69 -15.39 6.66 27.47
C THR A 69 -15.94 5.93 28.70
N SER A 70 -16.94 6.50 29.39
CA SER A 70 -17.60 5.85 30.52
C SER A 70 -18.72 4.88 30.12
N MET A 71 -19.31 5.05 28.94
CA MET A 71 -20.49 4.27 28.51
C MET A 71 -20.18 3.18 27.48
N VAL A 72 -19.23 3.42 26.57
CA VAL A 72 -18.93 2.51 25.47
C VAL A 72 -17.74 1.63 25.85
N PRO A 73 -17.91 0.30 25.97
CA PRO A 73 -16.83 -0.57 26.39
C PRO A 73 -15.78 -0.75 25.29
N LEU A 74 -14.57 -1.12 25.72
CA LEU A 74 -13.57 -1.68 24.81
C LEU A 74 -14.13 -2.96 24.18
N ALA A 75 -14.03 -3.07 22.87
CA ALA A 75 -14.57 -4.17 22.08
C ALA A 75 -13.46 -4.87 21.29
N SER A 76 -13.62 -6.17 21.12
CA SER A 76 -12.84 -6.99 20.20
C SER A 76 -13.62 -7.19 18.90
N HIS A 77 -12.96 -7.76 17.89
CA HIS A 77 -13.63 -8.13 16.64
C HIS A 77 -14.78 -9.13 16.88
N ALA A 78 -14.65 -10.05 17.85
CA ALA A 78 -15.70 -11.02 18.16
C ALA A 78 -17.00 -10.34 18.64
N ASP A 79 -16.89 -9.22 19.34
CA ASP A 79 -18.05 -8.44 19.82
C ASP A 79 -18.77 -7.71 18.68
N LEU A 80 -18.04 -7.40 17.60
CA LEU A 80 -18.55 -6.70 16.41
C LEU A 80 -19.01 -7.64 15.30
N GLU A 81 -18.53 -8.88 15.29
CA GLU A 81 -18.80 -9.87 14.25
C GLU A 81 -20.30 -10.08 13.96
N PRO A 82 -21.23 -10.13 14.94
CA PRO A 82 -22.65 -10.26 14.64
C PRO A 82 -23.22 -9.10 13.81
N TYR A 83 -22.75 -7.88 14.06
CA TYR A 83 -23.16 -6.70 13.29
C TYR A 83 -22.54 -6.71 11.88
N ILE A 84 -21.26 -7.08 11.79
CA ILE A 84 -20.53 -7.15 10.52
C ILE A 84 -21.13 -8.25 9.62
N GLN A 85 -21.52 -9.40 10.20
CA GLN A 85 -22.14 -10.49 9.46
C GLN A 85 -23.52 -10.10 8.91
N ARG A 86 -24.35 -9.38 9.68
CA ARG A 86 -25.62 -8.82 9.18
C ARG A 86 -25.41 -7.90 7.98
N ILE A 87 -24.42 -7.01 8.08
CA ILE A 87 -24.04 -6.13 6.96
C ILE A 87 -23.58 -6.95 5.75
N ALA A 88 -22.74 -7.96 5.97
CA ALA A 88 -22.26 -8.86 4.92
C ALA A 88 -23.40 -9.62 4.23
N ASP A 89 -24.45 -10.00 4.97
CA ASP A 89 -25.65 -10.67 4.46
C ASP A 89 -26.65 -9.71 3.80
N GLY A 90 -26.39 -8.40 3.81
CA GLY A 90 -27.14 -7.39 3.04
C GLY A 90 -27.98 -6.44 3.87
N ASP A 91 -27.81 -6.39 5.19
CA ASP A 91 -28.48 -5.41 6.04
C ASP A 91 -27.97 -4.00 5.75
N THR A 92 -28.83 -3.16 5.17
CA THR A 92 -28.53 -1.75 4.84
C THR A 92 -28.99 -0.76 5.91
N SER A 93 -29.50 -1.24 7.05
CA SER A 93 -29.89 -0.38 8.17
C SER A 93 -28.64 0.25 8.84
N PRO A 94 -28.80 1.34 9.60
CA PRO A 94 -27.67 2.02 10.26
C PRO A 94 -27.18 1.21 11.47
N VAL A 95 -26.45 0.11 11.23
CA VAL A 95 -25.99 -0.82 12.26
C VAL A 95 -24.73 -0.29 12.97
N LEU A 96 -23.64 -0.14 12.22
CA LEU A 96 -22.35 0.39 12.72
C LEU A 96 -22.09 1.82 12.26
N THR A 97 -22.63 2.19 11.09
CA THR A 97 -22.44 3.50 10.47
C THR A 97 -23.76 3.98 9.85
N GLN A 98 -23.96 5.30 9.77
CA GLN A 98 -25.19 5.85 9.16
C GLN A 98 -25.31 5.55 7.67
N LYS A 99 -24.17 5.51 6.96
CA LYS A 99 -24.15 5.16 5.54
C LYS A 99 -24.12 3.64 5.37
N PRO A 100 -24.92 3.06 4.48
CA PRO A 100 -24.83 1.65 4.14
C PRO A 100 -23.44 1.27 3.64
N MET A 101 -22.95 0.11 4.07
CA MET A 101 -21.66 -0.41 3.64
C MET A 101 -21.78 -1.09 2.29
N THR A 102 -20.81 -0.82 1.42
CA THR A 102 -20.72 -1.43 0.07
C THR A 102 -19.50 -2.33 -0.08
N THR A 103 -18.52 -2.20 0.82
CA THR A 103 -17.22 -2.86 0.75
C THR A 103 -16.77 -3.34 2.12
N LEU A 104 -16.21 -4.55 2.16
CA LEU A 104 -15.55 -5.14 3.32
C LEU A 104 -14.11 -5.48 2.97
N SER A 105 -13.22 -5.30 3.94
CA SER A 105 -11.83 -5.73 3.86
C SER A 105 -11.62 -7.03 4.61
N LEU A 106 -10.74 -7.88 4.08
CA LEU A 106 -10.21 -9.05 4.77
C LEU A 106 -8.96 -8.66 5.56
N SER A 107 -8.98 -8.90 6.87
CA SER A 107 -7.79 -8.82 7.72
C SER A 107 -6.94 -10.08 7.60
N SER A 108 -5.62 -9.95 7.76
CA SER A 108 -4.69 -11.08 7.87
C SER A 108 -4.83 -11.81 9.21
N GLY A 109 -5.36 -11.15 10.23
CA GLY A 109 -5.71 -11.79 11.51
C GLY A 109 -6.96 -12.65 11.36
N THR A 110 -6.95 -13.83 11.99
CA THR A 110 -8.11 -14.74 12.00
C THR A 110 -8.81 -14.72 13.36
N THR A 111 -10.14 -14.92 13.35
CA THR A 111 -10.92 -15.29 14.54
C THR A 111 -11.41 -16.71 14.29
N GLU A 112 -11.07 -17.67 15.16
CA GLU A 112 -11.45 -19.08 14.99
C GLU A 112 -11.04 -19.69 13.63
N GLY A 113 -9.92 -19.23 13.05
CA GLY A 113 -9.40 -19.71 11.77
C GLY A 113 -10.05 -19.10 10.53
N ARG A 114 -11.04 -18.20 10.67
CA ARG A 114 -11.62 -17.43 9.54
C ARG A 114 -11.03 -16.04 9.46
N GLN A 115 -10.80 -15.55 8.24
CA GLN A 115 -10.38 -14.16 8.01
C GLN A 115 -11.48 -13.21 8.47
N LYS A 116 -11.08 -12.15 9.19
CA LYS A 116 -12.02 -11.17 9.75
C LYS A 116 -12.49 -10.22 8.66
N TYR A 117 -13.80 -9.99 8.57
CA TYR A 117 -14.34 -8.85 7.84
C TYR A 117 -14.18 -7.57 8.64
N VAL A 118 -13.74 -6.53 7.96
CA VAL A 118 -13.60 -5.18 8.50
C VAL A 118 -14.33 -4.21 7.58
N PRO A 119 -15.23 -3.35 8.06
CA PRO A 119 -15.87 -2.33 7.25
C PRO A 119 -14.86 -1.46 6.52
N PHE A 120 -15.03 -1.28 5.21
CA PHE A 120 -14.18 -0.41 4.40
C PHE A 120 -15.00 0.74 3.83
N THR A 121 -14.63 1.97 4.19
CA THR A 121 -15.37 3.17 3.82
C THR A 121 -14.56 4.04 2.85
N PRO A 122 -15.20 4.98 2.13
CA PRO A 122 -14.44 5.98 1.37
C PRO A 122 -13.46 6.80 2.22
N HIS A 123 -13.71 6.95 3.53
CA HIS A 123 -12.75 7.59 4.43
C HIS A 123 -11.45 6.76 4.55
N SER A 124 -11.53 5.43 4.53
CA SER A 124 -10.37 4.53 4.58
C SER A 124 -9.38 4.78 3.43
N SER A 125 -9.87 4.92 2.19
CA SER A 125 -9.01 5.25 1.03
C SER A 125 -8.39 6.65 1.13
N LYS A 126 -9.16 7.64 1.60
CA LYS A 126 -8.68 9.03 1.76
C LYS A 126 -7.58 9.14 2.81
N THR A 127 -7.75 8.50 3.97
CA THR A 127 -6.73 8.49 5.03
C THR A 127 -5.47 7.75 4.56
N THR A 128 -5.62 6.69 3.77
CA THR A 128 -4.48 6.00 3.12
C THR A 128 -3.70 6.94 2.21
N LEU A 129 -4.39 7.69 1.34
CA LEU A 129 -3.77 8.68 0.46
C LEU A 129 -3.03 9.76 1.26
N GLN A 130 -3.66 10.28 2.31
CA GLN A 130 -3.10 11.33 3.16
C GLN A 130 -1.79 10.88 3.82
N ILE A 131 -1.79 9.69 4.44
CA ILE A 131 -0.59 9.16 5.12
C ILE A 131 0.51 8.83 4.13
N PHE A 132 0.20 8.23 2.99
CA PHE A 132 1.21 7.96 1.97
C PHE A 132 1.79 9.23 1.36
N THR A 133 0.99 10.29 1.23
CA THR A 133 1.46 11.61 0.76
C THR A 133 2.39 12.24 1.80
N LEU A 134 1.99 12.23 3.07
CA LEU A 134 2.80 12.76 4.18
C LEU A 134 4.14 12.02 4.29
N ALA A 135 4.10 10.68 4.30
CA ALA A 135 5.30 9.87 4.40
C ALA A 135 6.22 10.05 3.17
N ALA A 136 5.64 10.23 1.98
CA ALA A 136 6.42 10.57 0.78
C ALA A 136 7.07 11.96 0.89
N ALA A 137 6.40 12.94 1.47
CA ALA A 137 6.95 14.29 1.68
C ALA A 137 8.16 14.26 2.63
N TYR A 138 8.09 13.56 3.77
CA TYR A 138 9.24 13.38 4.66
C TYR A 138 10.40 12.65 3.99
N ARG A 139 10.13 11.51 3.34
CA ARG A 139 11.16 10.76 2.62
C ARG A 139 11.82 11.58 1.52
N SER A 140 11.07 12.41 0.81
CA SER A 140 11.60 13.25 -0.28
C SER A 140 12.57 14.33 0.22
N ARG A 141 12.50 14.73 1.50
CA ARG A 141 13.49 15.63 2.12
C ARG A 141 14.86 14.96 2.31
N ILE A 142 14.86 13.66 2.61
CA ILE A 142 16.09 12.89 2.87
C ILE A 142 16.64 12.26 1.59
N TYR A 143 15.77 11.70 0.74
CA TYR A 143 16.15 10.85 -0.38
C TYR A 143 15.68 11.30 -1.76
N PRO A 144 15.76 12.59 -2.15
CA PRO A 144 15.44 13.05 -3.51
C PRO A 144 14.17 12.49 -4.14
N THR A 145 13.89 12.75 -5.40
CA THR A 145 13.45 11.78 -6.43
C THR A 145 13.38 12.60 -7.70
N ARG A 146 13.90 12.08 -8.80
CA ARG A 146 13.90 12.82 -10.06
C ARG A 146 12.49 12.83 -10.62
N GLY A 147 12.06 13.95 -11.20
CA GLY A 147 10.79 14.00 -11.92
C GLY A 147 10.81 13.02 -13.10
N GLY A 148 9.77 12.19 -13.22
CA GLY A 148 9.71 11.13 -14.23
C GLY A 148 10.45 9.85 -13.85
N GLY A 149 11.01 9.76 -12.64
CA GLY A 149 11.53 8.52 -12.10
C GLY A 149 10.44 7.48 -11.83
N ARG A 150 10.86 6.22 -11.69
CA ARG A 150 9.98 5.07 -11.50
C ARG A 150 10.23 4.38 -10.18
N ILE A 151 9.22 3.65 -9.73
CA ILE A 151 9.26 2.79 -8.56
C ILE A 151 9.22 1.34 -9.05
N LEU A 152 10.20 0.54 -8.63
CA LEU A 152 10.07 -0.91 -8.74
C LEU A 152 9.27 -1.39 -7.52
N GLU A 153 7.98 -1.66 -7.74
CA GLU A 153 7.04 -1.98 -6.69
C GLU A 153 6.49 -3.41 -6.85
N PHE A 154 6.82 -4.28 -5.91
CA PHE A 154 6.33 -5.66 -5.85
C PHE A 154 5.02 -5.71 -5.07
N ILE A 155 3.93 -5.36 -5.74
CA ILE A 155 2.58 -5.32 -5.16
C ILE A 155 1.64 -6.25 -5.90
N TYR A 156 0.80 -6.92 -5.12
CA TYR A 156 -0.05 -8.00 -5.59
C TYR A 156 -1.48 -7.73 -5.14
N SER A 157 -2.39 -7.58 -6.11
CA SER A 157 -3.81 -7.47 -5.84
C SER A 157 -4.43 -8.87 -5.77
N SER A 158 -5.20 -9.11 -4.72
CA SER A 158 -5.94 -10.35 -4.53
C SER A 158 -7.25 -10.33 -5.32
N LYS A 159 -7.83 -11.51 -5.58
CA LYS A 159 -9.16 -11.60 -6.19
C LYS A 159 -10.21 -11.02 -5.25
N GLN A 160 -11.04 -10.12 -5.77
CA GLN A 160 -12.24 -9.66 -5.09
C GLN A 160 -13.39 -10.64 -5.33
N PHE A 161 -14.29 -10.75 -4.34
CA PHE A 161 -15.52 -11.52 -4.47
C PHE A 161 -16.71 -10.76 -3.85
N LYS A 162 -17.91 -11.34 -3.94
CA LYS A 162 -19.14 -10.76 -3.40
C LYS A 162 -19.65 -11.55 -2.22
N THR A 163 -20.09 -10.87 -1.16
CA THR A 163 -20.85 -11.50 -0.07
C THR A 163 -22.24 -11.94 -0.55
N LYS A 164 -22.98 -12.67 0.29
CA LYS A 164 -24.40 -13.00 0.04
C LYS A 164 -25.26 -11.74 -0.15
N GLY A 165 -24.96 -10.68 0.61
CA GLY A 165 -25.60 -9.37 0.47
C GLY A 165 -25.10 -8.53 -0.71
N GLY A 166 -24.18 -9.02 -1.53
CA GLY A 166 -23.67 -8.31 -2.72
C GLY A 166 -22.54 -7.30 -2.45
N LEU A 167 -22.00 -7.23 -1.23
CA LEU A 167 -20.90 -6.33 -0.88
C LEU A 167 -19.59 -6.83 -1.50
N THR A 168 -18.74 -5.91 -1.95
CA THR A 168 -17.41 -6.25 -2.47
C THR A 168 -16.47 -6.61 -1.33
N VAL A 169 -15.77 -7.73 -1.44
CA VAL A 169 -14.77 -8.19 -0.49
C VAL A 169 -13.40 -8.30 -1.15
N GLY A 170 -12.36 -7.86 -0.47
CA GLY A 170 -10.95 -7.98 -0.88
C GLY A 170 -10.03 -7.56 0.26
N THR A 171 -8.71 -7.59 0.09
CA THR A 171 -7.80 -6.99 1.08
C THR A 171 -7.88 -5.46 1.01
N ALA A 172 -7.53 -4.77 2.11
CA ALA A 172 -7.47 -3.29 2.10
C ALA A 172 -6.51 -2.75 1.01
N THR A 173 -5.38 -3.42 0.79
CA THR A 173 -4.44 -3.08 -0.28
C THR A 173 -5.04 -3.27 -1.67
N THR A 174 -5.83 -4.34 -1.87
CA THR A 174 -6.54 -4.58 -3.14
C THR A 174 -7.54 -3.47 -3.44
N HIS A 175 -8.33 -3.07 -2.43
CA HIS A 175 -9.28 -1.97 -2.58
C HIS A 175 -8.57 -0.65 -2.91
N TYR A 176 -7.43 -0.38 -2.27
CA TYR A 176 -6.63 0.79 -2.55
C TYR A 176 -6.02 0.78 -3.96
N TYR A 177 -5.41 -0.33 -4.40
CA TYR A 177 -4.84 -0.42 -5.76
C TYR A 177 -5.89 -0.26 -6.87
N ALA A 178 -7.15 -0.62 -6.59
CA ALA A 178 -8.27 -0.42 -7.50
C ALA A 178 -8.91 0.98 -7.41
N SER A 179 -8.49 1.83 -6.46
CA SER A 179 -9.14 3.11 -6.18
C SER A 179 -8.55 4.26 -7.01
N GLU A 180 -9.31 5.35 -7.13
CA GLU A 180 -8.85 6.55 -7.83
C GLU A 180 -7.71 7.24 -7.06
N GLU A 181 -7.69 7.12 -5.73
CA GLU A 181 -6.63 7.64 -4.88
C GLU A 181 -5.26 7.05 -5.22
N PHE A 182 -5.18 5.78 -5.64
CA PHE A 182 -3.92 5.19 -6.09
C PHE A 182 -3.37 5.86 -7.36
N LYS A 183 -4.25 6.25 -8.30
CA LYS A 183 -3.85 7.01 -9.49
C LYS A 183 -3.45 8.43 -9.13
N ILE A 184 -4.25 9.11 -8.31
CA ILE A 184 -3.97 10.47 -7.83
C ILE A 184 -2.61 10.52 -7.13
N LYS A 185 -2.28 9.54 -6.28
CA LYS A 185 -0.96 9.46 -5.64
C LYS A 185 0.17 9.48 -6.68
N GLN A 186 0.09 8.65 -7.70
CA GLN A 186 1.13 8.56 -8.73
C GLN A 186 1.26 9.88 -9.50
N GLU A 187 0.12 10.50 -9.85
CA GLU A 187 0.09 11.77 -10.57
C GLU A 187 0.64 12.95 -9.75
N LYS A 188 0.31 13.02 -8.45
CA LYS A 188 0.79 14.06 -7.53
C LYS A 188 2.26 13.89 -7.22
N THR A 189 2.69 12.67 -6.90
CA THR A 189 4.10 12.40 -6.56
C THR A 189 5.02 12.40 -7.79
N LYS A 190 4.47 12.29 -9.01
CA LYS A 190 5.21 12.08 -10.27
C LYS A 190 6.13 10.86 -10.22
N SER A 191 5.79 9.89 -9.37
CA SER A 191 6.49 8.62 -9.21
C SER A 191 5.58 7.52 -9.73
N PHE A 192 5.93 6.97 -10.88
CA PHE A 192 5.13 5.96 -11.56
C PHE A 192 5.68 4.56 -11.28
N THR A 193 4.81 3.58 -11.06
CA THR A 193 5.27 2.19 -10.95
C THR A 193 5.81 1.69 -12.29
N CYS A 194 6.80 0.78 -12.25
CA CYS A 194 7.28 0.10 -13.46
C CYS A 194 6.21 -0.80 -14.08
N SER A 195 5.29 -1.33 -13.27
CA SER A 195 4.36 -2.39 -13.66
C SER A 195 2.96 -1.88 -13.92
N PRO A 196 2.32 -2.24 -15.04
CA PRO A 196 0.94 -1.84 -15.33
C PRO A 196 -0.05 -2.54 -14.39
N THR A 197 -1.27 -2.02 -14.32
CA THR A 197 -2.33 -2.53 -13.44
C THR A 197 -2.64 -4.00 -13.72
N GLU A 198 -2.53 -4.48 -14.96
CA GLU A 198 -2.74 -5.87 -15.36
C GLU A 198 -1.71 -6.84 -14.78
N VAL A 199 -0.50 -6.36 -14.46
CA VAL A 199 0.51 -7.14 -13.73
C VAL A 199 0.15 -7.19 -12.25
N ILE A 200 -0.23 -6.05 -11.67
CA ILE A 200 -0.60 -5.95 -10.24
C ILE A 200 -1.84 -6.79 -9.94
N SER A 201 -2.81 -6.82 -10.87
CA SER A 201 -4.11 -7.49 -10.76
C SER A 201 -4.20 -8.86 -11.43
N SER A 202 -3.06 -9.46 -11.77
CA SER A 202 -3.03 -10.76 -12.47
C SER A 202 -3.72 -11.88 -11.67
N GLY A 203 -3.66 -11.81 -10.34
CA GLY A 203 -4.14 -12.84 -9.42
C GLY A 203 -3.23 -14.08 -9.33
N ASP A 204 -2.09 -14.10 -10.02
CA ASP A 204 -1.04 -15.12 -9.92
C ASP A 204 0.27 -14.45 -9.49
N TYR A 205 0.66 -14.70 -8.24
CA TYR A 205 1.86 -14.13 -7.64
C TYR A 205 3.12 -14.41 -8.46
N LYS A 206 3.31 -15.64 -8.96
CA LYS A 206 4.55 -16.03 -9.66
C LYS A 206 4.67 -15.31 -11.00
N GLN A 207 3.56 -15.24 -11.76
CA GLN A 207 3.54 -14.52 -13.03
C GLN A 207 3.73 -13.01 -12.80
N SER A 208 3.09 -12.44 -11.77
CA SER A 208 3.29 -11.03 -11.42
C SER A 208 4.73 -10.73 -11.03
N THR A 209 5.36 -11.56 -10.18
CA THR A 209 6.76 -11.35 -9.76
C THR A 209 7.71 -11.38 -10.96
N TYR A 210 7.54 -12.32 -11.90
CA TYR A 210 8.32 -12.34 -13.14
C TYR A 210 8.18 -11.03 -13.92
N CYS A 211 6.95 -10.56 -14.13
CA CYS A 211 6.69 -9.31 -14.85
C CYS A 211 7.21 -8.07 -14.09
N HIS A 212 7.12 -8.04 -12.76
CA HIS A 212 7.69 -6.96 -11.95
C HIS A 212 9.20 -6.88 -12.11
N LEU A 213 9.91 -8.01 -12.03
CA LEU A 213 11.36 -8.10 -12.23
C LEU A 213 11.76 -7.65 -13.63
N LEU A 214 11.08 -8.20 -14.65
CA LEU A 214 11.35 -7.88 -16.05
C LEU A 214 11.16 -6.39 -16.36
N LEU A 215 10.04 -5.79 -15.93
CA LEU A 215 9.80 -4.37 -16.13
C LEU A 215 10.71 -3.49 -15.27
N GLY A 216 11.04 -3.94 -14.06
CA GLY A 216 12.03 -3.28 -13.19
C GLY A 216 13.41 -3.20 -13.84
N LEU A 217 13.85 -4.27 -14.51
CA LEU A 217 15.10 -4.28 -15.27
C LEU A 217 15.00 -3.50 -16.58
N PHE A 218 13.88 -3.60 -17.29
CA PHE A 218 13.65 -2.86 -18.53
C PHE A 218 13.73 -1.33 -18.36
N PHE A 219 13.35 -0.85 -17.17
CA PHE A 219 13.43 0.53 -16.73
C PHE A 219 14.55 0.79 -15.69
N SER A 220 15.60 -0.04 -15.65
CA SER A 220 16.61 -0.04 -14.59
C SER A 220 17.21 1.34 -14.29
N ASP A 221 17.44 2.14 -15.33
CA ASP A 221 18.00 3.48 -15.28
C ASP A 221 17.03 4.52 -14.66
N GLN A 222 15.73 4.26 -14.70
CA GLN A 222 14.69 5.13 -14.18
C GLN A 222 14.25 4.79 -12.75
N VAL A 223 14.65 3.62 -12.22
CA VAL A 223 14.23 3.20 -10.87
C VAL A 223 14.91 4.07 -9.81
N GLU A 224 14.10 4.83 -9.07
CA GLU A 224 14.57 5.72 -8.01
C GLU A 224 14.53 5.05 -6.63
N PHE A 225 13.68 4.05 -6.43
CA PHE A 225 13.65 3.21 -5.22
C PHE A 225 12.87 1.92 -5.47
N ILE A 226 13.11 0.94 -4.60
CA ILE A 226 12.47 -0.38 -4.66
C ILE A 226 11.57 -0.55 -3.45
N THR A 227 10.38 -1.11 -3.64
CA THR A 227 9.44 -1.29 -2.54
C THR A 227 8.54 -2.50 -2.67
N SER A 228 8.04 -2.96 -1.53
CA SER A 228 6.88 -3.84 -1.39
C SER A 228 6.27 -3.58 -0.01
N THR A 229 5.10 -4.15 0.28
CA THR A 229 4.50 -4.01 1.61
C THR A 229 5.38 -4.60 2.72
N PHE A 230 5.97 -5.78 2.51
CA PHE A 230 6.68 -6.54 3.55
C PHE A 230 8.08 -6.96 3.09
N ALA A 231 9.08 -6.91 3.97
CA ALA A 231 10.45 -7.27 3.62
C ALA A 231 10.56 -8.70 3.05
N TYR A 232 9.71 -9.61 3.53
CA TYR A 232 9.54 -10.96 2.98
C TYR A 232 9.34 -10.95 1.45
N SER A 233 8.41 -10.13 0.95
CA SER A 233 8.08 -10.10 -0.49
C SER A 233 9.27 -9.67 -1.36
N LEU A 234 10.10 -8.75 -0.86
CA LEU A 234 11.34 -8.37 -1.56
C LEU A 234 12.34 -9.52 -1.58
N VAL A 235 12.55 -10.17 -0.44
CA VAL A 235 13.48 -11.30 -0.35
C VAL A 235 13.06 -12.45 -1.27
N GLU A 236 11.77 -12.78 -1.32
CA GLU A 236 11.27 -13.83 -2.22
C GLU A 236 11.34 -13.43 -3.69
N ALA A 237 11.05 -12.16 -4.03
CA ALA A 237 11.20 -11.67 -5.39
C ALA A 237 12.66 -11.76 -5.86
N PHE A 238 13.61 -11.36 -5.03
CA PHE A 238 15.03 -11.46 -5.38
C PHE A 238 15.54 -12.89 -5.39
N ARG A 239 15.09 -13.78 -4.50
CA ARG A 239 15.38 -15.22 -4.61
C ARG A 239 14.88 -15.81 -5.92
N SER A 240 13.67 -15.46 -6.32
CA SER A 240 13.12 -15.87 -7.62
C SER A 240 13.96 -15.31 -8.76
N PHE A 241 14.47 -14.09 -8.62
CA PHE A 241 15.37 -13.49 -9.60
C PHE A 241 16.68 -14.27 -9.75
N GLU A 242 17.28 -14.74 -8.65
CA GLU A 242 18.49 -15.58 -8.69
C GLU A 242 18.33 -16.80 -9.62
N GLU A 243 17.10 -17.33 -9.75
CA GLU A 243 16.79 -18.49 -10.60
C GLU A 243 16.30 -18.14 -12.02
N LEU A 244 15.82 -16.91 -12.22
CA LEU A 244 15.07 -16.52 -13.43
C LEU A 244 15.81 -15.49 -14.30
N TRP A 245 16.95 -14.98 -13.85
CA TRP A 245 17.59 -13.84 -14.50
C TRP A 245 17.99 -14.11 -15.95
N GLN A 246 18.43 -15.32 -16.31
CA GLN A 246 18.81 -15.62 -17.71
C GLN A 246 17.60 -15.52 -18.65
N GLU A 247 16.44 -16.00 -18.21
CA GLU A 247 15.22 -15.97 -19.00
C GLU A 247 14.68 -14.55 -19.14
N ILE A 248 14.68 -13.78 -18.04
CA ILE A 248 14.28 -12.37 -18.07
C ILE A 248 15.22 -11.58 -18.99
N CYS A 249 16.52 -11.87 -18.95
CA CYS A 249 17.52 -11.26 -19.82
C CYS A 249 17.22 -11.55 -21.30
N ASN A 250 16.91 -12.81 -21.64
CA ASN A 250 16.52 -13.21 -23.00
C ASN A 250 15.25 -12.49 -23.48
N ASP A 251 14.23 -12.38 -22.62
CA ASP A 251 13.00 -11.64 -22.94
C ASP A 251 13.27 -10.16 -23.21
N ILE A 252 14.15 -9.51 -22.43
CA ILE A 252 14.57 -8.12 -22.67
C ILE A 252 15.37 -8.00 -23.97
N ARG A 253 16.24 -8.97 -24.27
CA ARG A 253 17.07 -9.00 -25.49
C ARG A 253 16.20 -9.01 -26.75
N GLU A 254 15.25 -9.93 -26.79
CA GLU A 254 14.40 -10.18 -27.96
C GLU A 254 13.11 -9.36 -27.97
N GLY A 255 12.80 -8.65 -26.88
CA GLY A 255 11.52 -7.96 -26.71
C GLY A 255 10.34 -8.93 -26.66
N THR A 256 10.57 -10.15 -26.18
CA THR A 256 9.56 -11.21 -26.06
C THR A 256 9.11 -11.37 -24.61
N LEU A 257 8.14 -12.25 -24.40
CA LEU A 257 7.73 -12.63 -23.06
C LEU A 257 7.65 -14.14 -22.93
N SER A 258 8.24 -14.68 -21.87
CA SER A 258 8.23 -16.09 -21.52
C SER A 258 6.83 -16.72 -21.60
N SER A 259 6.78 -17.99 -22.00
CA SER A 259 5.56 -18.80 -22.01
C SER A 259 5.02 -19.08 -20.60
N ARG A 260 5.79 -18.80 -19.54
CA ARG A 260 5.32 -18.81 -18.14
C ARG A 260 4.19 -17.81 -17.91
N ILE A 261 4.17 -16.72 -18.66
CA ILE A 261 3.11 -15.71 -18.58
C ILE A 261 1.94 -16.16 -19.46
N THR A 262 1.02 -16.88 -18.84
CA THR A 262 -0.16 -17.49 -19.47
C THR A 262 -1.38 -16.57 -19.44
N ILE A 263 -1.42 -15.60 -18.52
CA ILE A 263 -2.54 -14.67 -18.38
C ILE A 263 -2.53 -13.68 -19.55
N SER A 264 -3.50 -13.81 -20.46
CA SER A 264 -3.52 -13.06 -21.73
C SER A 264 -3.51 -11.54 -21.55
N LYS A 265 -4.25 -11.01 -20.56
CA LYS A 265 -4.29 -9.55 -20.28
C LYS A 265 -2.93 -9.04 -19.80
N THR A 266 -2.31 -9.74 -18.86
CA THR A 266 -0.97 -9.42 -18.34
C THR A 266 0.08 -9.51 -19.46
N ARG A 267 0.06 -10.59 -20.24
CA ARG A 267 0.95 -10.76 -21.39
C ARG A 267 0.84 -9.62 -22.40
N LYS A 268 -0.40 -9.25 -22.78
CA LYS A 268 -0.65 -8.14 -23.70
C LYS A 268 -0.09 -6.82 -23.16
N ALA A 269 -0.40 -6.47 -21.91
CA ALA A 269 0.03 -5.22 -21.29
C ALA A 269 1.57 -5.11 -21.19
N VAL A 270 2.26 -6.22 -20.90
CA VAL A 270 3.74 -6.22 -20.85
C VAL A 270 4.34 -6.06 -22.25
N LEU A 271 3.81 -6.78 -23.26
CA LEU A 271 4.28 -6.70 -24.65
C LEU A 271 4.02 -5.33 -25.31
N GLU A 272 3.06 -4.55 -24.81
CA GLU A 272 2.86 -3.15 -25.25
C GLU A 272 3.93 -2.20 -24.70
N ILE A 273 4.65 -2.60 -23.63
CA ILE A 273 5.67 -1.79 -22.97
C ILE A 273 7.08 -2.17 -23.45
N ILE A 274 7.37 -3.46 -23.53
CA ILE A 274 8.73 -3.93 -23.84
C ILE A 274 9.02 -3.90 -25.33
N ALA A 275 10.28 -3.62 -25.64
CA ALA A 275 10.83 -3.66 -26.98
C ALA A 275 12.24 -4.27 -26.89
N PRO A 276 12.79 -4.85 -27.99
CA PRO A 276 14.13 -5.43 -27.98
C PRO A 276 15.18 -4.43 -27.48
N LYS A 277 15.90 -4.77 -26.41
CA LYS A 277 17.01 -3.98 -25.86
C LYS A 277 18.25 -4.86 -25.65
N PRO A 278 18.93 -5.30 -26.73
CA PRO A 278 20.06 -6.24 -26.63
C PRO A 278 21.23 -5.68 -25.81
N PHE A 279 21.53 -4.38 -25.89
CA PHE A 279 22.59 -3.77 -25.09
C PHE A 279 22.29 -3.79 -23.59
N LEU A 280 21.03 -3.55 -23.21
CA LEU A 280 20.60 -3.64 -21.81
C LEU A 280 20.70 -5.10 -21.33
N ALA A 281 20.23 -6.04 -22.15
CA ALA A 281 20.31 -7.47 -21.83
C ALA A 281 21.77 -7.92 -21.61
N SER A 282 22.69 -7.60 -22.52
CA SER A 282 24.11 -7.94 -22.33
C SER A 282 24.70 -7.31 -21.06
N TRP A 283 24.33 -6.07 -20.72
CA TRP A 283 24.77 -5.46 -19.46
C TRP A 283 24.20 -6.16 -18.22
N ILE A 284 22.91 -6.55 -18.25
CA ILE A 284 22.26 -7.31 -17.17
C ILE A 284 22.96 -8.66 -17.03
N GLU A 285 23.23 -9.36 -18.13
CA GLU A 285 23.89 -10.66 -18.17
C GLU A 285 25.25 -10.62 -17.49
N THR A 286 26.15 -9.75 -17.94
CA THR A 286 27.47 -9.57 -17.30
C THR A 286 27.33 -9.18 -15.83
N SER A 287 26.37 -8.31 -15.49
CA SER A 287 26.14 -7.92 -14.09
C SER A 287 25.64 -9.08 -13.23
N CYS A 288 24.83 -9.99 -13.79
CA CYS A 288 24.32 -11.15 -13.06
C CYS A 288 25.39 -12.23 -12.90
N GLU A 289 26.23 -12.47 -13.90
CA GLU A 289 27.38 -13.38 -13.80
C GLU A 289 28.33 -12.94 -12.67
N GLU A 290 28.67 -11.66 -12.61
CA GLU A 290 29.48 -11.10 -11.51
C GLU A 290 28.76 -11.21 -10.15
N LEU A 291 27.44 -11.01 -10.12
CA LEU A 291 26.66 -11.15 -8.89
C LEU A 291 26.59 -12.60 -8.41
N GLU A 292 26.48 -13.59 -9.31
CA GLU A 292 26.50 -15.00 -8.95
C GLU A 292 27.81 -15.38 -8.25
N ASP A 293 28.95 -14.92 -8.77
CA ASP A 293 30.27 -15.12 -8.16
C ASP A 293 30.39 -14.47 -6.77
N GLU A 294 29.74 -13.32 -6.57
CA GLU A 294 29.68 -12.63 -5.27
C GLU A 294 28.54 -13.13 -4.35
N GLY A 295 27.85 -14.21 -4.72
CA GLY A 295 26.73 -14.76 -3.95
C GLY A 295 25.55 -13.79 -3.82
N TRP A 296 25.29 -12.98 -4.84
CA TRP A 296 24.24 -11.97 -4.95
C TRP A 296 24.36 -10.79 -3.98
N PHE A 297 25.57 -10.53 -3.47
CA PHE A 297 25.81 -9.39 -2.59
C PHE A 297 25.71 -8.07 -3.37
N GLY A 298 24.92 -7.13 -2.88
CA GLY A 298 24.73 -5.83 -3.56
C GLY A 298 23.97 -5.90 -4.90
N LEU A 299 23.13 -6.93 -5.08
CA LEU A 299 22.23 -7.09 -6.23
C LEU A 299 21.50 -5.79 -6.58
N ILE A 300 20.91 -5.12 -5.58
CA ILE A 300 20.07 -3.94 -5.81
C ILE A 300 20.86 -2.78 -6.43
N PRO A 301 21.91 -2.25 -5.79
CA PRO A 301 22.67 -1.13 -6.36
C PRO A 301 23.41 -1.49 -7.65
N LYS A 302 23.68 -2.78 -7.93
CA LYS A 302 24.27 -3.22 -9.20
C LYS A 302 23.26 -3.12 -10.36
N LEU A 303 22.05 -3.65 -10.17
CA LEU A 303 21.03 -3.71 -11.24
C LEU A 303 20.18 -2.44 -11.35
N TRP A 304 20.02 -1.69 -10.26
CA TRP A 304 19.29 -0.42 -10.22
C TRP A 304 20.17 0.69 -9.66
N PRO A 305 21.15 1.19 -10.44
CA PRO A 305 22.19 2.09 -9.93
C PRO A 305 21.68 3.47 -9.48
N ASN A 306 20.48 3.87 -9.90
CA ASN A 306 19.83 5.11 -9.46
C ASN A 306 18.91 4.92 -8.24
N ALA A 307 18.75 3.69 -7.73
CA ALA A 307 17.94 3.44 -6.54
C ALA A 307 18.56 4.13 -5.32
N LYS A 308 17.75 4.85 -4.56
CA LYS A 308 18.18 5.65 -3.40
C LYS A 308 17.93 4.98 -2.06
N TYR A 309 16.95 4.09 -2.01
CA TYR A 309 16.58 3.33 -0.82
C TYR A 309 15.71 2.13 -1.20
N VAL A 310 15.57 1.23 -0.23
CA VAL A 310 14.58 0.16 -0.23
C VAL A 310 13.52 0.48 0.82
N TYR A 311 12.25 0.49 0.44
CA TYR A 311 11.13 0.85 1.31
C TYR A 311 10.22 -0.34 1.56
N SER A 312 10.02 -0.73 2.82
CA SER A 312 9.16 -1.87 3.16
C SER A 312 8.86 -1.94 4.65
N ILE A 313 7.84 -2.67 5.09
CA ILE A 313 7.69 -3.00 6.51
C ILE A 313 8.81 -3.96 6.91
N MET A 314 9.61 -3.53 7.88
CA MET A 314 10.85 -4.18 8.32
C MET A 314 10.88 -4.47 9.82
N THR A 315 9.81 -4.12 10.53
CA THR A 315 9.64 -4.29 11.98
C THR A 315 8.84 -5.56 12.31
N GLY A 316 8.80 -5.93 13.60
CA GLY A 316 8.03 -7.08 14.07
C GLY A 316 8.46 -8.38 13.42
N SER A 317 7.49 -9.15 12.89
CA SER A 317 7.73 -10.44 12.24
C SER A 317 8.59 -10.35 10.96
N MET A 318 8.88 -9.15 10.46
CA MET A 318 9.73 -8.94 9.29
C MET A 318 11.23 -8.88 9.62
N GLN A 319 11.61 -8.74 10.88
CA GLN A 319 13.02 -8.66 11.32
C GLN A 319 13.90 -9.82 10.83
N PRO A 320 13.45 -11.09 10.78
CA PRO A 320 14.27 -12.19 10.29
C PRO A 320 14.76 -12.02 8.84
N TYR A 321 14.04 -11.25 8.02
CA TYR A 321 14.37 -11.03 6.60
C TYR A 321 15.42 -9.94 6.40
N LEU A 322 15.72 -9.13 7.42
CA LEU A 322 16.61 -7.96 7.27
C LEU A 322 18.04 -8.36 6.91
N LYS A 323 18.54 -9.50 7.41
CA LYS A 323 19.89 -9.96 7.05
C LYS A 323 20.01 -10.23 5.55
N LYS A 324 19.06 -10.98 4.97
CA LYS A 324 19.08 -11.29 3.53
C LYS A 324 18.72 -10.06 2.69
N LEU A 325 17.82 -9.19 3.15
CA LEU A 325 17.54 -7.95 2.44
C LEU A 325 18.74 -6.99 2.44
N ARG A 326 19.46 -6.87 3.57
CA ARG A 326 20.71 -6.10 3.69
C ARG A 326 21.78 -6.66 2.76
N HIS A 327 21.88 -7.98 2.63
CA HIS A 327 22.79 -8.64 1.67
C HIS A 327 22.56 -8.15 0.23
N TYR A 328 21.30 -8.11 -0.23
CA TYR A 328 20.97 -7.58 -1.55
C TYR A 328 21.15 -6.06 -1.66
N ALA A 329 20.87 -5.31 -0.59
CA ALA A 329 20.93 -3.85 -0.59
C ALA A 329 22.35 -3.29 -0.44
N LYS A 330 23.31 -4.06 0.11
CA LYS A 330 24.64 -3.58 0.50
C LYS A 330 24.51 -2.34 1.41
N GLU A 331 25.08 -1.20 1.02
CA GLU A 331 25.02 0.06 1.75
C GLU A 331 23.73 0.85 1.50
N LEU A 332 22.86 0.39 0.58
CA LEU A 332 21.65 1.12 0.23
C LEU A 332 20.72 1.24 1.45
N PRO A 333 20.20 2.44 1.78
CA PRO A 333 19.33 2.62 2.93
C PRO A 333 18.11 1.69 2.91
N LEU A 334 17.84 1.07 4.06
CA LEU A 334 16.63 0.28 4.30
C LEU A 334 15.69 1.14 5.15
N VAL A 335 14.60 1.61 4.54
CA VAL A 335 13.64 2.53 5.15
C VAL A 335 12.39 1.75 5.51
N SER A 336 12.03 1.74 6.80
CA SER A 336 10.81 1.07 7.24
C SER A 336 9.56 1.84 6.79
N ALA A 337 8.51 1.10 6.45
CA ALA A 337 7.23 1.66 6.02
C ALA A 337 6.28 2.00 7.16
N ASP A 338 5.28 2.82 6.82
CA ASP A 338 4.22 3.34 7.68
C ASP A 338 3.51 2.23 8.48
N TYR A 339 2.97 2.59 9.64
CA TYR A 339 2.29 1.67 10.55
C TYR A 339 0.77 1.78 10.41
N GLY A 340 0.14 0.66 10.07
CA GLY A 340 -1.31 0.56 9.92
C GLY A 340 -1.80 -0.88 9.92
N SER A 341 -3.12 -1.01 9.91
CA SER A 341 -3.84 -2.27 9.84
C SER A 341 -5.01 -2.14 8.85
N THR A 342 -5.82 -3.21 8.75
CA THR A 342 -7.01 -3.19 7.90
C THR A 342 -8.08 -2.24 8.44
N GLU A 343 -8.12 -2.08 9.76
CA GLU A 343 -9.05 -1.25 10.51
C GLU A 343 -8.71 0.24 10.39
N SER A 344 -7.43 0.60 10.50
CA SER A 344 -6.99 1.99 10.34
C SER A 344 -5.48 2.08 10.14
N TRP A 345 -5.05 3.18 9.53
CA TRP A 345 -3.68 3.63 9.67
C TRP A 345 -3.46 4.29 11.03
N ILE A 346 -2.25 4.13 11.59
CA ILE A 346 -1.91 4.59 12.93
C ILE A 346 -0.82 5.68 12.89
N GLY A 347 0.21 5.52 12.06
CA GLY A 347 1.28 6.50 11.98
C GLY A 347 2.14 6.39 10.73
N ALA A 348 2.72 7.52 10.33
CA ALA A 348 3.75 7.59 9.30
C ALA A 348 5.14 7.64 9.94
N LEU A 349 6.14 7.09 9.25
CA LEU A 349 7.54 7.23 9.67
C LEU A 349 8.14 8.52 9.08
N LYS A 350 8.74 9.33 9.95
CA LYS A 350 9.42 10.60 9.66
C LYS A 350 10.87 10.39 9.22
#